data_AF-A0A353HX96-F1
#
_entry.id   AF-A0A353HX96-F1
#
_cell.length_a   1.000
_cell.length_b   1.000
_cell.length_c   1.000
_cell.angle_alpha   90.00
_cell.angle_beta   90.00
_cell.angle_gamma   90.00
#
_symmetry.space_group_name_H-M   'P 1'
#
loop_
_entity.id
_entity.type
_entity.pdbx_description
1 polymer ?
#
loop_
_entity_poly.entity_id
_entity_poly.type
_entity_poly.pdbx_seq_one_letter_code
_entity_poly.pdbx_strand_id
1 'polypeptide(L)' 'MEHGLRLGPVGSRIVGEVFVGLHREDPGAYLRAAPNWRPTLPTSQPGNFRMRDLLQFAGVVPPL' A
#
# COMPACT_ATOMS: atom_id res chain seq x y z
N MET A 1 2.45 -21.98 13.46
CA MET A 1 1.81 -20.68 13.75
C MET A 1 2.93 -19.68 14.00
N GLU A 2 2.87 -18.46 13.47
CA GLU A 2 3.96 -17.46 13.58
C GLU A 2 4.03 -16.79 14.97
N HIS A 3 3.81 -17.51 16.08
CA HIS A 3 3.88 -16.98 17.45
C HIS A 3 3.07 -15.69 17.69
N GLY A 4 1.95 -15.51 16.98
CA GLY A 4 1.14 -14.29 17.07
C GLY A 4 1.69 -13.07 16.30
N LEU A 5 2.78 -13.22 15.55
CA LEU A 5 3.36 -12.15 14.71
C LEU A 5 2.54 -11.87 13.45
N ARG A 6 1.64 -12.80 13.06
CA ARG A 6 0.69 -12.62 11.97
C ARG A 6 -0.70 -13.12 12.34
N LEU A 7 -1.68 -12.54 11.68
CA LEU A 7 -3.06 -13.00 11.75
C LEU A 7 -3.15 -14.43 11.18
N GLY A 8 -3.81 -15.31 11.94
CA GLY A 8 -4.19 -16.63 11.45
C GLY A 8 -5.23 -16.54 10.33
N PRO A 9 -5.58 -17.68 9.69
CA PRO A 9 -6.41 -17.69 8.48
C PRO A 9 -7.72 -16.91 8.57
N VAL A 10 -8.41 -16.96 9.71
CA VAL A 10 -9.67 -16.23 9.92
C VAL A 10 -9.43 -14.73 10.04
N GLY A 11 -8.53 -14.32 10.94
CA GLY A 11 -8.24 -12.90 11.17
C GLY A 11 -7.68 -12.22 9.92
N SER A 12 -6.79 -12.90 9.19
CA SER A 12 -6.23 -12.37 7.95
C SER A 12 -7.29 -12.23 6.86
N ARG A 13 -8.25 -13.16 6.78
CA ARG A 13 -9.36 -13.06 5.83
C ARG A 13 -10.27 -11.88 6.13
N ILE A 14 -10.69 -11.72 7.38
CA ILE A 14 -11.55 -10.60 7.80
C ILE A 14 -10.89 -9.28 7.44
N VAL A 15 -9.64 -9.08 7.85
CA VAL A 15 -8.92 -7.83 7.59
C VAL A 15 -8.75 -7.63 6.08
N GLY A 16 -8.30 -8.65 5.34
CA GLY A 16 -8.11 -8.56 3.89
C GLY A 16 -9.39 -8.19 3.13
N GLU A 17 -10.52 -8.81 3.47
CA GLU A 17 -11.81 -8.49 2.84
C GLU A 17 -12.28 -7.07 3.13
N VAL A 18 -12.08 -6.57 4.36
CA VAL A 18 -12.41 -5.19 4.70
C VAL A 18 -11.61 -4.21 3.84
N PHE A 19 -10.29 -4.39 3.70
CA PHE A 19 -9.46 -3.52 2.87
C PHE A 19 -9.91 -3.53 1.40
N VAL A 20 -10.24 -4.70 0.85
CA VAL A 20 -10.74 -4.83 -0.53
C VAL A 20 -12.12 -4.17 -0.66
N GLY A 21 -13.02 -4.37 0.30
CA GLY A 21 -14.34 -3.76 0.31
C GLY A 21 -14.27 -2.24 0.33
N LEU A 22 -13.44 -1.66 1.20
CA LEU A 22 -13.22 -0.21 1.27
C LEU A 22 -12.80 0.37 -0.08
N HIS A 23 -11.84 -0.26 -0.78
CA HIS A 23 -11.39 0.22 -2.09
C HIS A 23 -12.42 0.07 -3.21
N ARG A 24 -13.31 -0.93 -3.13
CA ARG A 24 -14.35 -1.16 -4.16
C ARG A 24 -15.51 -0.19 -4.01
N GLU A 25 -15.92 0.06 -2.77
CA GLU A 25 -17.12 0.86 -2.49
C GLU A 25 -16.83 2.37 -2.44
N ASP A 26 -15.59 2.79 -2.16
CA ASP A 26 -15.20 4.20 -2.14
C ASP A 26 -15.19 4.82 -3.56
N PRO A 27 -16.09 5.78 -3.87
CA PRO A 27 -16.08 6.50 -5.16
C PRO A 27 -14.79 7.29 -5.41
N GLY A 28 -14.08 7.70 -4.35
CA GLY A 28 -12.82 8.43 -4.41
C GLY A 28 -11.59 7.53 -4.54
N ALA A 29 -11.74 6.21 -4.44
CA ALA A 29 -10.63 5.29 -4.61
C ALA A 29 -10.01 5.47 -6.01
N TYR A 30 -8.69 5.60 -6.10
CA TYR A 30 -7.98 5.80 -7.38
C TYR A 30 -8.32 4.74 -8.43
N LEU A 31 -8.52 3.48 -8.00
CA LEU A 31 -8.92 2.38 -8.90
C LEU A 31 -10.24 2.65 -9.64
N ARG A 32 -11.15 3.42 -9.01
CA ARG A 32 -12.45 3.80 -9.55
C ARG A 32 -12.45 5.21 -10.15
N ALA A 33 -11.94 6.19 -9.41
CA ALA A 33 -11.92 7.59 -9.81
C ALA A 33 -10.93 7.89 -10.96
N ALA A 34 -9.85 7.13 -11.07
CA ALA A 34 -8.79 7.34 -12.05
C ALA A 34 -8.21 5.99 -12.54
N PRO A 35 -8.97 5.19 -13.31
CA PRO A 35 -8.61 3.80 -13.64
C PRO A 35 -7.32 3.65 -14.46
N ASN A 36 -6.90 4.69 -15.17
CA ASN A 36 -5.66 4.73 -15.95
C ASN A 36 -4.49 5.40 -15.22
N TRP A 37 -4.71 5.85 -13.98
CA TRP A 37 -3.66 6.51 -13.20
C TRP A 37 -2.50 5.54 -12.96
N ARG A 38 -1.28 6.08 -13.02
CA ARG A 38 -0.05 5.37 -12.67
C ARG A 38 0.70 6.18 -11.62
N PRO A 39 1.35 5.54 -10.64
CA PRO A 39 2.20 6.23 -9.68
C PRO A 39 3.26 7.08 -10.39
N THR A 40 3.31 8.37 -10.08
CA THR A 40 4.30 9.32 -10.63
C THR A 40 5.42 9.65 -9.66
N LEU A 41 5.33 9.16 -8.42
CA LEU A 41 6.33 9.45 -7.39
C LEU A 41 7.69 8.87 -7.78
N PRO A 42 8.78 9.63 -7.53
CA PRO A 42 10.12 9.16 -7.82
C PRO A 42 10.43 7.90 -7.00
N THR A 43 11.07 6.94 -7.64
CA THR A 43 11.50 5.69 -7.02
C THR A 43 12.90 5.34 -7.52
N SER A 44 13.63 4.63 -6.67
CA SER A 44 14.92 4.03 -7.01
C SER A 44 14.82 2.98 -8.13
N GLN A 45 13.65 2.36 -8.31
CA GLN A 45 13.40 1.32 -9.33
C GLN A 45 12.09 1.60 -10.08
N PRO A 46 12.12 1.87 -11.39
CA PRO A 46 10.91 2.12 -12.17
C PRO A 46 9.85 1.03 -12.00
N GLY A 47 8.59 1.44 -11.75
CA GLY A 47 7.47 0.52 -11.55
C GLY A 47 7.39 -0.13 -10.17
N ASN A 48 8.36 0.13 -9.27
CA ASN A 48 8.36 -0.40 -7.91
C ASN A 48 8.51 0.74 -6.90
N PHE A 49 7.46 1.06 -6.16
CA PHE A 49 7.51 2.09 -5.11
C PHE A 49 7.39 1.44 -3.74
N ARG A 50 8.38 1.67 -2.86
CA ARG A 50 8.44 1.07 -1.52
C ARG A 50 8.42 2.14 -0.42
N MET A 51 8.23 1.69 0.82
CA MET A 51 8.26 2.59 1.99
C MET A 51 9.55 3.40 2.09
N ARG A 52 10.70 2.84 1.68
CA ARG A 52 11.96 3.60 1.63
C ARG A 52 11.87 4.77 0.65
N ASP A 53 11.29 4.56 -0.53
CA ASP A 53 11.13 5.62 -1.54
C ASP A 53 10.19 6.72 -1.01
N LEU A 54 9.15 6.37 -0.25
CA LEU A 54 8.31 7.34 0.46
C LEU A 54 9.09 8.17 1.48
N LEU A 55 9.90 7.52 2.32
CA LEU A 55 10.72 8.23 3.32
C LEU A 55 11.75 9.15 2.65
N GLN A 56 12.36 8.69 1.55
CA GLN A 56 13.31 9.48 0.77
C GLN A 56 12.61 10.70 0.15
N PHE A 57 11.44 10.48 -0.45
CA PHE A 57 10.62 11.55 -1.02
C PHE A 57 10.19 12.57 0.04
N ALA A 58 9.86 12.11 1.25
CA ALA A 58 9.53 12.99 2.38
C ALA A 58 10.74 13.71 3.00
N GLY A 59 11.97 13.42 2.55
CA GLY A 59 13.18 14.06 3.06
C GLY A 59 13.57 13.64 4.49
N VAL A 60 13.04 12.52 4.99
CA VAL A 60 13.27 12.05 6.38
C VAL A 60 14.32 10.94 6.47
N VAL A 61 14.94 10.57 5.35
CA VAL A 61 16.07 9.62 5.33
C VAL A 61 17.37 10.40 5.57
N PRO A 62 18.11 10.14 6.66
CA PRO A 62 19.41 10.79 6.90
C PRO A 62 20.42 10.46 5.79
N PRO A 63 21.38 11.36 5.50
CA PRO A 63 22.55 11.00 4.72
C PRO A 63 23.30 9.86 5.43
N LEU A 64 23.82 8.90 4.64
CA LEU A 64 24.73 7.87 5.14
C LEU A 64 26.07 8.47 5.56
#